data_AF-A0A2U1DF36-F1
#
_entry.id   AF-A0A2U1DF36-F1
#
_cell.length_a   1.000
_cell.length_b   1.000
_cell.length_c   1.000
_cell.angle_alpha   90.00
_cell.angle_beta   90.00
_cell.angle_gamma   90.00
#
_symmetry.space_group_name_H-M   'P 1'
#
loop_
_entity.id
_entity.type
_entity.pdbx_description
1 polymer ?
#
loop_
_entity_poly.entity_id
_entity_poly.type
_entity_poly.pdbx_seq_one_letter_code
_entity_poly.pdbx_strand_id
1 'polypeptide(L)'
;MVYPSLLFTKASIDFIIILLFAATYGLGCCFAAIGILVVEGGITLLAIFIKPLLTTPMIVGISLVGGTLITLIGVNMLLNLKIKVANMLPAILVVTFYIHFFGLN
;
A
#
# COMPACT_ATOMS: atom_id res chain seq x y z
N MET A 1 10.01 6.60 11.87
CA MET A 1 11.16 6.79 10.96
C MET A 1 11.22 5.61 10.01
N VAL A 2 11.43 5.83 8.71
CA VAL A 2 11.52 4.74 7.73
C VAL A 2 12.97 4.27 7.69
N TYR A 3 13.21 3.00 7.97
CA TYR A 3 14.56 2.44 7.92
C TYR A 3 15.06 2.45 6.46
N PRO A 4 16.32 2.81 6.19
CA PRO A 4 16.89 2.78 4.83
C PRO A 4 16.76 1.41 4.15
N SER A 5 16.82 0.34 4.95
CA SER A 5 16.59 -1.04 4.51
C SER A 5 15.19 -1.26 3.94
N LEU A 6 14.17 -0.59 4.47
CA LEU A 6 12.78 -0.72 4.02
C LEU A 6 12.59 -0.14 2.62
N LEU A 7 13.20 1.02 2.32
CA LEU A 7 13.21 1.58 0.96
C LEU A 7 13.93 0.65 -0.02
N PHE A 8 15.07 0.09 0.41
CA PHE A 8 15.85 -0.82 -0.41
C PHE A 8 15.06 -2.10 -0.76
N THR A 9 14.39 -2.70 0.22
CA THR A 9 13.53 -3.88 0.01
C THR A 9 12.37 -3.56 -0.95
N LYS A 10 11.71 -2.41 -0.79
CA LYS A 10 10.65 -1.93 -1.69
C LYS A 10 11.15 -1.86 -3.14
N ALA A 11 12.25 -1.15 -3.36
CA ALA A 11 12.83 -0.96 -4.68
C ALA A 11 13.23 -2.30 -5.36
N SER A 12 13.76 -3.27 -4.60
CA SER A 12 14.06 -4.60 -5.15
C SER A 12 12.80 -5.35 -5.58
N ILE A 13 11.70 -5.24 -4.82
CA ILE A 13 10.43 -5.88 -5.17
C ILE A 13 9.85 -5.25 -6.45
N ASP A 14 9.81 -3.93 -6.54
CA ASP A 14 9.30 -3.22 -7.72
C ASP A 14 10.12 -3.53 -8.99
N PHE A 15 11.44 -3.67 -8.86
CA PHE A 15 12.31 -4.10 -9.97
C PHE A 15 11.94 -5.48 -10.50
N ILE A 16 11.73 -6.46 -9.61
CA ILE A 16 11.36 -7.83 -9.99
C ILE A 16 9.98 -7.84 -10.66
N ILE A 17 9.02 -7.07 -10.12
CA ILE A 17 7.65 -6.98 -10.66
C ILE A 17 7.66 -6.38 -12.07
N ILE A 18 8.41 -5.29 -12.30
CA ILE A 18 8.54 -4.67 -13.62
C ILE A 18 9.16 -5.65 -14.63
N LEU A 19 10.17 -6.41 -14.22
CA LEU A 19 10.82 -7.41 -15.09
C LEU A 19 9.84 -8.53 -15.47
N LEU A 20 9.01 -8.97 -14.52
CA LEU A 20 7.96 -9.97 -14.75
C LEU A 20 6.84 -9.46 -15.67
N PHE A 21 6.38 -8.22 -15.45
CA PHE A 21 5.37 -7.58 -16.30
C PHE A 21 5.90 -7.27 -17.69
N ALA A 22 7.17 -6.88 -17.84
CA ALA A 22 7.81 -6.69 -19.13
C ALA A 22 7.91 -8.01 -19.92
N ALA A 23 8.18 -9.13 -19.26
CA ALA A 23 8.19 -10.45 -19.89
C ALA A 23 6.80 -10.91 -20.34
N THR A 24 5.74 -10.49 -19.63
CA THR A 24 4.35 -10.91 -19.92
C THR A 24 3.62 -9.97 -20.91
N TYR A 25 3.86 -8.65 -20.82
CA TYR A 25 3.14 -7.61 -21.57
C TYR A 25 4.03 -6.82 -22.54
N GLY A 26 5.31 -7.18 -22.67
CA GLY A 26 6.25 -6.57 -23.62
C GLY A 26 6.71 -5.16 -23.23
N LEU A 27 7.14 -4.38 -24.23
CA LEU A 27 7.75 -3.04 -24.08
C LEU A 27 6.82 -1.97 -23.44
N GLY A 28 5.52 -2.25 -23.32
CA GLY A 28 4.55 -1.35 -22.69
C GLY A 28 4.75 -1.16 -21.18
N CYS A 29 5.50 -2.06 -20.52
CA CYS A 29 5.72 -2.01 -19.07
C CYS A 29 6.56 -0.81 -18.62
N CYS A 30 7.46 -0.28 -19.46
CA CYS A 30 8.28 0.88 -19.11
C CYS A 30 7.42 2.15 -18.89
N PHE A 31 6.25 2.24 -19.52
CA PHE A 31 5.31 3.35 -19.32
C PHE A 31 4.58 3.28 -17.96
N ALA A 32 4.50 2.11 -17.33
CA ALA A 32 3.86 1.93 -16.03
C ALA A 32 4.63 2.63 -14.90
N ALA A 33 5.95 2.79 -15.05
CA ALA A 33 6.80 3.48 -14.09
C ALA A 33 6.34 4.94 -13.83
N ILE A 34 5.82 5.63 -14.85
CA ILE A 34 5.32 7.00 -14.72
C ILE A 34 4.09 7.03 -13.82
N GLY A 35 3.13 6.13 -14.03
CA GLY A 35 1.92 6.04 -13.21
C GLY A 35 2.23 5.68 -11.76
N ILE A 36 3.15 4.74 -11.57
CA ILE A 36 3.62 4.33 -10.23
C ILE A 36 4.31 5.48 -9.52
N LEU A 37 5.19 6.22 -10.20
CA LEU A 37 5.91 7.35 -9.62
C LEU A 37 4.94 8.46 -9.19
N VAL A 38 3.90 8.76 -9.98
CA VAL A 38 2.87 9.74 -9.63
C VAL A 38 2.05 9.30 -8.43
N VAL A 39 1.56 8.06 -8.42
CA VAL A 39 0.69 7.55 -7.36
C VAL A 39 1.48 7.34 -6.07
N GLU A 40 2.58 6.60 -6.12
CA GLU A 40 3.39 6.28 -4.95
C GLU A 40 4.11 7.51 -4.41
N GLY A 41 4.68 8.34 -5.28
CA GLY A 41 5.33 9.59 -4.92
C GLY A 41 4.34 10.60 -4.32
N GLY A 42 3.15 10.74 -4.93
CA GLY A 42 2.09 11.61 -4.42
C GLY A 42 1.60 11.17 -3.04
N ILE A 43 1.31 9.88 -2.85
CA ILE A 43 0.89 9.32 -1.56
C ILE A 43 1.99 9.49 -0.51
N THR A 44 3.26 9.28 -0.88
CA THR A 44 4.40 9.45 0.05
C THR A 44 4.56 10.90 0.49
N LEU A 45 4.40 11.86 -0.42
CA LEU A 45 4.46 13.29 -0.12
C LEU A 45 3.32 13.71 0.83
N LEU A 46 2.10 13.26 0.55
CA LEU A 46 0.93 13.48 1.39
C LEU A 46 1.10 12.85 2.78
N ALA A 47 1.65 11.63 2.84
CA ALA A 47 1.93 10.95 4.11
C ALA A 47 2.94 11.72 4.95
N ILE A 48 3.96 12.35 4.35
CA ILE A 48 4.91 13.21 5.07
C ILE A 48 4.22 14.41 5.71
N PHE A 49 3.23 15.00 5.03
CA PHE A 49 2.46 16.12 5.56
C PHE A 49 1.51 15.72 6.70
N ILE A 50 1.01 14.47 6.66
CA ILE A 50 0.07 13.90 7.65
C ILE A 50 0.79 13.21 8.82
N LYS A 51 2.10 12.91 8.71
CA LYS A 51 2.94 12.33 9.79
C LYS A 51 2.79 12.98 11.17
N PRO A 52 2.73 14.31 11.34
CA PRO A 52 2.55 14.89 12.66
C PRO A 52 1.20 14.57 13.33
N LEU A 53 0.19 14.12 12.56
CA LEU A 53 -1.12 13.70 13.07
C LEU A 53 -1.22 12.18 13.30
N LEU A 54 -0.22 11.41 12.85
CA LEU A 54 -0.20 9.95 12.92
C LEU A 54 0.51 9.48 14.20
N THR A 55 -0.27 9.20 15.25
CA THR A 55 0.22 8.55 16.47
C THR A 55 0.67 7.11 16.21
N THR A 56 1.66 6.62 16.97
CA THR A 56 2.22 5.25 16.90
C THR A 56 1.16 4.14 16.76
N PRO A 57 0.07 4.11 17.57
CA PRO A 57 -0.99 3.10 17.42
C PRO A 57 -1.72 3.14 16.07
N MET A 58 -1.87 4.32 15.46
CA MET A 58 -2.59 4.48 14.19
C MET A 58 -1.82 3.87 13.02
N ILE A 59 -0.49 4.03 13.00
CA ILE A 59 0.39 3.44 11.98
C ILE A 59 0.37 1.91 12.06
N VAL A 60 0.34 1.36 13.27
CA VAL A 60 0.25 -0.10 13.50
C VAL A 60 -1.10 -0.64 13.01
N GLY A 61 -2.20 0.04 13.33
CA GLY A 61 -3.54 -0.33 12.87
C GLY A 61 -3.66 -0.31 11.34
N ILE A 62 -3.17 0.74 10.69
CA ILE A 62 -3.16 0.86 9.23
C ILE A 62 -2.32 -0.26 8.58
N SER A 63 -1.15 -0.55 9.15
CA SER A 63 -0.26 -1.59 8.63
C SER A 63 -0.85 -3.00 8.76
N LEU A 64 -1.52 -3.31 9.88
CA LEU A 64 -2.21 -4.58 10.11
C LEU A 64 -3.38 -4.79 9.15
N VAL A 65 -4.21 -3.77 8.97
CA VAL A 65 -5.36 -3.81 8.05
C VAL A 65 -4.88 -3.90 6.60
N GLY A 66 -3.90 -3.08 6.24
CA GLY A 66 -3.30 -3.09 4.90
C GLY A 66 -2.66 -4.43 4.56
N GLY A 67 -1.88 -5.02 5.48
CA GLY A 67 -1.30 -6.35 5.31
C GLY A 67 -2.35 -7.43 5.09
N THR A 68 -3.42 -7.41 5.91
CA THR A 68 -4.53 -8.36 5.77
C THR A 68 -5.26 -8.20 4.43
N LEU A 69 -5.46 -6.96 3.97
CA LEU A 69 -6.05 -6.67 2.66
C LEU A 69 -5.20 -7.24 1.51
N ILE A 70 -3.88 -7.05 1.56
CA ILE A 70 -2.95 -7.57 0.54
C ILE A 70 -2.97 -9.10 0.52
N THR A 71 -2.94 -9.75 1.69
CA THR A 71 -3.08 -11.20 1.79
C THR A 71 -4.40 -11.67 1.20
N LEU A 72 -5.50 -10.95 1.48
CA LEU A 72 -6.81 -11.26 0.94
C LEU A 72 -6.85 -11.15 -0.59
N ILE A 73 -6.19 -10.14 -1.18
CA ILE A 73 -6.05 -10.00 -2.65
C ILE A 73 -5.28 -11.19 -3.23
N GLY A 74 -4.16 -11.60 -2.62
CA GLY A 74 -3.38 -12.76 -3.07
C GLY A 74 -4.19 -14.06 -3.03
N VAL A 75 -4.88 -14.31 -1.90
CA VAL A 75 -5.79 -15.46 -1.74
C VAL A 75 -6.96 -15.39 -2.72
N ASN A 76 -7.49 -14.19 -2.98
CA ASN A 76 -8.59 -13.96 -3.92
C ASN A 76 -8.21 -14.37 -5.35
N MET A 77 -6.99 -14.01 -5.79
CA MET A 77 -6.45 -14.41 -7.08
C MET A 77 -6.20 -15.93 -7.16
N LEU A 78 -5.71 -16.55 -6.09
CA LEU A 78 -5.42 -18.00 -6.05
C LEU A 78 -6.69 -18.87 -6.03
N LEU A 79 -7.71 -18.46 -5.26
CA LEU A 79 -8.94 -19.23 -5.04
C LEU A 79 -10.11 -18.81 -5.94
N ASN A 80 -9.89 -17.88 -6.88
CA ASN A 80 -10.93 -17.27 -7.73
C ASN A 80 -12.15 -16.75 -6.93
N LEU A 81 -11.94 -16.36 -5.68
CA LEU A 81 -13.01 -15.81 -4.87
C LEU A 81 -13.44 -14.46 -5.47
N LYS A 82 -14.73 -14.08 -5.42
CA LYS A 82 -15.21 -12.76 -5.87
C LYS A 82 -15.31 -11.76 -4.73
N ILE A 83 -14.33 -11.74 -3.83
CA ILE A 83 -14.28 -10.74 -2.75
C ILE A 83 -13.89 -9.40 -3.37
N LYS A 84 -14.78 -8.42 -3.27
CA LYS A 84 -14.52 -7.03 -3.71
C LYS A 84 -13.59 -6.36 -2.70
N VAL A 85 -12.32 -6.73 -2.70
CA VAL A 85 -11.33 -6.17 -1.76
C VAL A 85 -11.16 -4.66 -1.96
N ALA A 86 -11.44 -4.14 -3.16
CA ALA A 86 -11.54 -2.71 -3.45
C ALA A 86 -12.64 -1.98 -2.65
N ASN A 87 -13.74 -2.66 -2.29
CA ASN A 87 -14.77 -2.10 -1.39
C ASN A 87 -14.35 -2.12 0.08
N MET A 88 -13.24 -2.78 0.42
CA MET A 88 -12.67 -2.81 1.77
C MET A 88 -11.54 -1.78 1.94
N LEU A 89 -11.09 -1.14 0.84
CA LEU A 89 -10.19 0.03 0.90
C LEU A 89 -10.73 1.18 1.78
N PRO A 90 -12.04 1.53 1.75
CA PRO A 90 -12.62 2.52 2.65
C PRO A 90 -12.47 2.15 4.13
N ALA A 91 -12.32 0.86 4.46
CA ALA A 91 -12.14 0.44 5.85
C ALA A 91 -10.85 1.00 6.47
N ILE A 92 -9.81 1.28 5.66
CA ILE A 92 -8.57 1.92 6.13
C ILE A 92 -8.83 3.36 6.57
N LEU A 93 -9.71 4.09 5.85
CA LEU A 93 -10.14 5.44 6.23
C LEU A 93 -11.02 5.40 7.49
N VAL A 94 -11.91 4.42 7.61
CA VAL A 94 -12.76 4.22 8.80
C VAL A 94 -11.91 3.89 10.02
N VAL A 95 -10.91 3.02 9.90
CA VAL A 95 -9.96 2.70 10.99
C VAL A 95 -9.14 3.91 11.39
N THR A 96 -8.69 4.72 10.42
CA THR A 96 -8.02 6.01 10.67
C THR A 96 -8.91 6.96 11.50
N PHE A 97 -10.18 7.11 11.13
CA PHE A 97 -11.13 7.94 11.86
C PHE A 97 -11.44 7.39 13.26
N TYR A 98 -11.61 6.07 13.37
CA TYR A 98 -11.91 5.40 14.63
C TYR A 98 -10.75 5.51 15.62
N ILE A 99 -9.51 5.35 15.17
CA ILE A 99 -8.33 5.49 16.04
C ILE A 99 -8.11 6.95 16.44
N HIS A 100 -8.36 7.92 15.55
CA HIS A 100 -8.31 9.34 15.91
C HIS A 100 -9.34 9.70 16.98
N PHE A 101 -10.54 9.11 16.91
CA PHE A 101 -11.63 9.39 17.86
C PHE A 101 -11.51 8.60 19.18
N PHE A 102 -10.98 7.37 19.14
CA PHE A 102 -10.89 6.47 20.31
C PHE A 102 -9.53 6.45 21.00
N GLY A 103 -8.47 6.94 20.35
CA GLY A 103 -7.08 6.95 20.85
C GLY A 103 -6.68 8.18 21.68
N LEU A 104 -7.65 8.88 22.27
CA LEU A 104 -7.46 10.07 23.11
C LEU A 104 -7.92 9.84 24.57
N ASN A 105 -7.73 8.61 25.08
CA ASN A 105 -7.68 8.31 26.52
C ASN A 105 -6.42 7.51 26.86
#